data_AF-A0AAU9WI93-F1
#
_entry.id   AF-A0AAU9WI93-F1
#
_cell.length_a   1.000
_cell.length_b   1.000
_cell.length_c   1.000
_cell.angle_alpha   90.00
_cell.angle_beta   90.00
_cell.angle_gamma   90.00
#
_symmetry.space_group_name_H-M   'P 1'
#
loop_
_entity.id
_entity.type
_entity.pdbx_description
1 polymer ?
#
loop_
_entity_poly.entity_id
_entity_poly.type
_entity_poly.pdbx_seq_one_letter_code
_entity_poly.pdbx_strand_id
1 'polypeptide(L)'
;MSLRYFQGMEQVGSGARQKRRDAKPFYVNVTVIRNCDFTRRDGERYMPTLSKLAQIRKSSVLGQYKKQVEFYRNMSEKMVMEKLEETFPYLRNKSYACTVFTSRPAGCMSTSRIWDGKTVKRNTQGNSALYILEDEVTQKNDSSAYLDQPKSEFRHDEP
;
A
#
# COMPACT_ATOMS: atom_id res chain seq x y z
N MET A 1 -47.35 19.65 37.54
CA MET A 1 -46.78 18.28 37.47
C MET A 1 -45.27 18.41 37.38
N SER A 2 -44.60 17.82 38.37
CA SER A 2 -43.16 17.76 38.54
C SER A 2 -42.59 16.53 37.83
N LEU A 3 -41.26 16.56 37.66
CA LEU A 3 -40.31 15.46 37.38
C LEU A 3 -39.84 15.35 35.92
N ARG A 4 -38.54 15.20 35.61
CA ARG A 4 -37.22 15.40 36.25
C ARG A 4 -36.19 14.88 35.21
N TYR A 5 -35.03 15.53 35.14
CA TYR A 5 -33.68 15.06 34.78
C TYR A 5 -33.43 13.87 33.83
N PHE A 6 -32.56 14.12 32.84
CA PHE A 6 -31.36 13.33 32.47
C PHE A 6 -30.44 14.32 31.72
N GLN A 7 -29.51 15.07 32.33
CA GLN A 7 -28.22 14.72 32.93
C GLN A 7 -27.41 13.63 32.20
N GLY A 8 -26.57 14.10 31.27
CA GLY A 8 -25.11 13.95 31.34
C GLY A 8 -24.54 12.55 31.25
N MET A 9 -24.07 12.17 30.06
CA MET A 9 -23.02 11.19 29.80
C MET A 9 -22.43 11.58 28.43
N GLU A 10 -21.14 11.65 28.14
CA GLU A 10 -19.92 11.57 28.93
C GLU A 10 -18.85 12.10 27.96
N GLN A 11 -18.16 13.18 28.31
CA GLN A 11 -16.93 13.54 27.62
C GLN A 11 -15.85 12.54 28.03
N VAL A 12 -15.65 11.49 27.25
CA VAL A 12 -14.51 10.60 27.42
C VAL A 12 -13.49 10.85 26.32
N GLY A 13 -12.46 11.59 26.73
CA GLY A 13 -11.07 11.49 26.32
C GLY A 13 -10.77 11.03 24.90
N SER A 14 -10.25 11.96 24.09
CA SER A 14 -9.13 11.66 23.20
C SER A 14 -8.24 12.88 23.05
N GLY A 15 -7.49 13.16 24.12
CA GLY A 15 -6.40 14.14 24.18
C GLY A 15 -5.20 13.81 23.28
N ALA A 16 -5.42 13.20 22.11
CA ALA A 16 -4.43 12.97 21.07
C ALA A 16 -4.55 13.94 19.88
N ARG A 17 -5.58 14.80 19.86
CA ARG A 17 -5.84 15.74 18.75
C ARG A 17 -5.13 17.08 18.87
N GLN A 18 -4.53 17.42 20.02
CA GLN A 18 -4.07 18.79 20.29
C GLN A 18 -2.60 19.08 19.92
N LYS A 19 -1.74 18.06 19.72
CA LYS A 19 -0.35 18.25 19.24
C LYS A 19 -0.22 18.42 17.73
N ARG A 20 -1.33 18.54 16.98
CA ARG A 20 -1.32 18.66 15.51
C ARG A 20 -1.15 20.09 14.99
N ARG A 21 -1.15 21.12 15.84
CA ARG A 21 -1.17 22.52 15.38
C ARG A 21 0.17 23.07 14.88
N ASP A 22 1.31 22.39 15.12
CA ASP A 22 2.64 22.97 14.85
C ASP A 22 3.42 22.30 13.69
N ALA A 23 2.89 21.23 13.09
CA ALA A 23 3.57 20.57 11.98
C ALA A 23 3.07 21.14 10.64
N LYS A 24 3.94 21.82 9.88
CA LYS A 24 3.60 22.32 8.54
C LYS A 24 3.21 21.16 7.61
N PRO A 25 1.99 21.16 7.03
CA PRO A 25 1.59 20.13 6.08
C PRO A 25 2.39 20.26 4.78
N PHE A 26 2.48 19.16 4.05
CA PHE A 26 2.97 19.13 2.67
C PHE A 26 2.02 18.30 1.81
N TYR A 27 2.01 18.59 0.51
CA TYR A 27 1.03 18.05 -0.42
C TYR A 27 1.71 17.21 -1.49
N VAL A 28 1.15 16.04 -1.76
CA VAL A 28 1.71 15.08 -2.71
C VAL A 28 0.61 14.59 -3.65
N ASN A 29 0.94 14.43 -4.92
CA ASN A 29 0.07 13.73 -5.87
C ASN A 29 0.25 12.23 -5.69
N VAL A 30 -0.85 11.51 -5.50
CA VAL A 30 -0.82 10.07 -5.20
C VAL A 30 -1.51 9.28 -6.31
N THR A 31 -0.85 8.23 -6.79
CA THR A 31 -1.40 7.32 -7.82
C THR A 31 -1.37 5.88 -7.33
N VAL A 32 -2.49 5.17 -7.37
CA VAL A 32 -2.61 3.74 -7.10
C VAL A 32 -2.43 2.97 -8.40
N ILE A 33 -1.48 2.03 -8.41
CA ILE A 33 -1.23 1.11 -9.52
C ILE A 33 -1.77 -0.26 -9.11
N ARG A 34 -2.85 -0.68 -9.76
CA ARG A 34 -3.49 -1.97 -9.51
C ARG A 34 -2.76 -3.08 -10.24
N ASN A 35 -3.01 -4.32 -9.85
CA ASN A 35 -2.39 -5.47 -10.49
C ASN A 35 -2.60 -5.52 -12.03
N CYS A 36 -3.74 -5.04 -12.54
CA CYS A 36 -4.02 -4.97 -13.98
C CYS A 36 -3.31 -3.84 -14.73
N ASP A 37 -2.71 -2.87 -14.03
CA ASP A 37 -2.05 -1.71 -14.66
C ASP A 37 -0.58 -1.96 -14.96
N PHE A 38 0.02 -2.96 -14.32
CA PHE A 38 1.41 -3.30 -14.56
C PHE A 38 1.63 -3.87 -15.96
N THR A 39 2.78 -3.55 -16.53
CA THR A 39 3.22 -4.15 -17.78
C THR A 39 4.00 -5.42 -17.46
N ARG A 40 3.70 -6.54 -18.13
CA ARG A 40 4.50 -7.77 -18.02
C ARG A 40 5.46 -7.88 -19.20
N ARG A 41 6.74 -8.13 -18.92
CA ARG A 41 7.79 -8.42 -19.92
C ARG A 41 8.70 -9.49 -19.35
N ASP A 42 8.93 -10.57 -20.10
CA ASP A 42 9.84 -11.65 -19.71
C ASP A 42 9.55 -12.24 -18.31
N GLY A 43 8.27 -12.35 -17.94
CA GLY A 43 7.83 -12.82 -16.62
C GLY A 43 7.93 -11.79 -15.49
N GLU A 44 8.58 -10.66 -15.74
CA GLU A 44 8.77 -9.58 -14.77
C GLU A 44 7.67 -8.51 -14.87
N ARG A 45 7.33 -7.95 -13.70
CA ARG A 45 6.31 -6.90 -13.58
C ARG A 45 6.97 -5.53 -13.63
N TYR A 46 6.49 -4.62 -14.48
CA TYR A 46 7.02 -3.26 -14.62
C TYR A 46 5.93 -2.21 -14.39
N MET A 47 6.36 -1.02 -14.00
CA MET A 47 5.49 0.16 -13.95
C MET A 47 4.72 0.36 -15.26
N PRO A 48 3.48 0.88 -15.21
CA PRO A 48 2.76 1.24 -16.40
C PRO A 48 3.53 2.26 -17.23
N THR A 49 3.32 2.23 -18.55
CA THR A 49 3.89 3.26 -19.45
C THR A 49 3.38 4.66 -19.09
N LEU A 50 4.13 5.70 -19.49
CA LEU A 50 3.71 7.09 -19.25
C LEU A 50 2.33 7.39 -19.85
N SER A 51 2.02 6.83 -21.02
CA SER A 51 0.70 6.95 -21.65
C SER A 51 -0.41 6.32 -20.79
N LYS A 52 -0.16 5.12 -20.24
CA LYS A 52 -1.11 4.45 -19.33
C LYS A 52 -1.27 5.22 -18.03
N LEU A 53 -0.19 5.74 -17.45
CA LEU A 53 -0.24 6.63 -16.28
C LEU A 53 -1.05 7.91 -16.55
N ALA A 54 -0.91 8.50 -17.74
CA ALA A 54 -1.70 9.66 -18.11
C ALA A 54 -3.20 9.34 -18.18
N GLN A 55 -3.56 8.15 -18.69
CA GLN A 55 -4.96 7.68 -18.68
C GLN A 55 -5.48 7.47 -17.25
N ILE A 56 -4.70 6.81 -16.40
CA ILE A 56 -5.04 6.61 -14.97
C ILE A 56 -5.31 7.95 -14.27
N ARG A 57 -4.46 8.96 -14.53
CA ARG A 57 -4.59 10.29 -13.93
C ARG A 57 -5.78 11.11 -14.45
N LYS A 58 -6.17 10.88 -15.71
CA LYS A 58 -7.31 11.58 -16.33
C LYS A 58 -8.65 10.95 -15.95
N SER A 59 -8.67 9.66 -15.67
CA SER A 59 -9.90 8.93 -15.38
C SER A 59 -10.37 9.17 -13.94
N SER A 60 -11.41 9.98 -13.78
CA SER A 60 -12.10 10.13 -12.49
C SER A 60 -12.82 8.85 -12.06
N VAL A 61 -13.28 8.05 -13.03
CA VAL A 61 -14.04 6.81 -12.81
C VAL A 61 -13.17 5.72 -12.18
N LEU A 62 -11.87 5.66 -12.52
CA LEU A 62 -10.97 4.65 -11.96
C LEU A 62 -10.66 4.88 -10.48
N GLY A 63 -10.76 6.12 -9.99
CA GLY A 63 -10.49 6.45 -8.58
C GLY A 63 -9.05 6.17 -8.13
N GLN A 64 -8.10 6.05 -9.07
CA GLN A 64 -6.71 5.66 -8.82
C GLN A 64 -5.77 6.85 -8.63
N TYR A 65 -6.24 8.09 -8.80
CA TYR A 65 -5.39 9.27 -8.73
C TYR A 65 -6.04 10.37 -7.91
N LYS A 66 -5.24 10.98 -7.02
CA LYS A 66 -5.66 12.17 -6.27
C LYS A 66 -4.53 13.18 -6.18
N LYS A 67 -4.86 14.43 -6.51
CA LYS A 67 -3.96 15.58 -6.40
C LYS A 67 -3.92 16.09 -4.96
N GLN A 68 -2.77 16.65 -4.58
CA GLN A 68 -2.59 17.39 -3.33
C GLN A 68 -3.12 16.67 -2.09
N VAL A 69 -2.79 15.38 -1.95
CA VAL A 69 -3.05 14.65 -0.71
C VAL A 69 -2.15 15.23 0.38
N GLU A 70 -2.77 15.63 1.47
CA GLU A 70 -2.10 16.28 2.60
C GLU A 70 -1.44 15.26 3.53
N PHE A 71 -0.16 15.48 3.82
CA PHE A 71 0.64 14.70 4.74
C PHE A 71 1.39 15.61 5.73
N TYR A 72 1.83 15.03 6.83
CA TYR A 72 2.63 15.70 7.85
C TYR A 72 3.90 14.91 8.13
N ARG A 73 5.01 15.61 8.40
CA ARG A 73 6.32 14.95 8.64
C ARG A 73 6.30 14.03 9.87
N ASN A 74 5.42 14.29 10.83
CA ASN A 74 5.28 13.52 12.06
C ASN A 74 4.27 12.36 11.96
N MET A 75 3.65 12.13 10.79
CA MET A 75 2.81 10.94 10.59
C MET A 75 3.67 9.68 10.72
N SER A 76 3.21 8.73 11.54
CA SER A 76 3.76 7.36 11.54
C SER A 76 3.30 6.60 10.30
N GLU A 77 3.91 5.44 10.03
CA GLU A 77 3.48 4.55 8.94
C GLU A 77 1.99 4.22 9.04
N LYS A 78 1.49 3.91 10.24
CA LYS A 78 0.07 3.65 10.47
C LYS A 78 -0.82 4.84 10.10
N MET A 79 -0.43 6.07 10.48
CA MET A 79 -1.21 7.27 10.12
C MET A 79 -1.19 7.53 8.60
N VAL A 80 -0.06 7.26 7.94
CA VAL A 80 0.02 7.33 6.48
C VAL A 80 -0.88 6.28 5.86
N MET A 81 -0.83 5.04 6.33
CA MET A 81 -1.68 3.93 5.87
C MET A 81 -3.17 4.29 5.99
N GLU A 82 -3.63 4.69 7.18
CA GLU A 82 -5.02 5.13 7.42
C GLU A 82 -5.42 6.26 6.46
N LYS A 83 -4.55 7.27 6.28
CA LYS A 83 -4.78 8.37 5.35
C LYS A 83 -4.91 7.88 3.90
N LEU A 84 -4.10 6.92 3.49
CA LEU A 84 -4.16 6.34 2.14
C LEU A 84 -5.44 5.54 1.94
N GLU A 85 -5.87 4.74 2.91
CA GLU A 85 -7.11 3.96 2.86
C GLU A 85 -8.38 4.83 2.94
N GLU A 86 -8.33 5.95 3.66
CA GLU A 86 -9.37 6.98 3.63
C GLU A 86 -9.45 7.65 2.25
N THR A 87 -8.29 7.91 1.64
CA THR A 87 -8.20 8.60 0.35
C THR A 87 -8.58 7.68 -0.81
N PHE A 88 -8.22 6.40 -0.71
CA PHE A 88 -8.44 5.36 -1.71
C PHE A 88 -9.04 4.12 -1.02
N PRO A 89 -10.37 4.07 -0.84
CA PRO A 89 -11.04 2.95 -0.16
C PRO A 89 -10.75 1.57 -0.76
N TYR A 90 -10.37 1.52 -2.05
CA TYR A 90 -9.91 0.31 -2.74
C TYR A 90 -8.75 -0.39 -2.04
N LEU A 91 -7.90 0.34 -1.30
CA LEU A 91 -6.73 -0.22 -0.63
C LEU A 91 -7.07 -1.02 0.63
N ARG A 92 -8.29 -0.85 1.17
CA ARG A 92 -8.72 -1.59 2.36
C ARG A 92 -8.66 -3.08 2.09
N ASN A 93 -8.05 -3.83 3.02
CA ASN A 93 -7.84 -5.27 2.92
C ASN A 93 -6.92 -5.72 1.77
N LYS A 94 -6.08 -4.82 1.23
CA LYS A 94 -5.06 -5.17 0.23
C LYS A 94 -3.67 -5.03 0.82
N SER A 95 -2.75 -5.85 0.32
CA SER A 95 -1.31 -5.64 0.55
C SER A 95 -0.77 -4.72 -0.55
N TYR A 96 -0.01 -3.71 -0.13
CA TYR A 96 0.55 -2.72 -1.04
C TYR A 96 1.85 -2.11 -0.50
N ALA A 97 2.61 -1.49 -1.41
CA ALA A 97 3.87 -0.82 -1.13
C ALA A 97 3.86 0.66 -1.58
N CYS A 98 4.55 1.52 -0.84
CA CYS A 98 4.82 2.90 -1.24
C CYS A 98 6.11 2.99 -2.06
N THR A 99 6.08 3.72 -3.18
CA THR A 99 7.28 3.99 -3.98
C THR A 99 7.23 5.33 -4.71
N VAL A 100 8.33 5.68 -5.36
CA VAL A 100 8.42 6.69 -6.42
C VAL A 100 8.50 6.03 -7.79
N PHE A 101 8.24 6.78 -8.85
CA PHE A 101 8.35 6.24 -10.22
C PHE A 101 9.75 5.70 -10.48
N THR A 102 9.84 4.52 -11.09
CA THR A 102 11.10 3.85 -11.44
C THR A 102 10.92 3.03 -12.72
N SER A 103 12.00 2.87 -13.48
CA SER A 103 12.06 1.96 -14.63
C SER A 103 12.41 0.53 -14.26
N ARG A 104 12.79 0.27 -13.00
CA ARG A 104 13.15 -1.07 -12.53
C ARG A 104 11.93 -1.98 -12.43
N PRO A 105 12.13 -3.32 -12.52
CA PRO A 105 11.07 -4.28 -12.22
C PRO A 105 10.48 -4.05 -10.84
N ALA A 106 9.19 -4.31 -10.71
CA ALA A 106 8.46 -4.08 -9.49
C ALA A 106 8.93 -5.02 -8.35
N GLY A 107 9.36 -6.24 -8.69
CA GLY A 107 9.96 -7.17 -7.71
C GLY A 107 11.28 -6.69 -7.12
N CYS A 108 11.99 -5.76 -7.79
CA CYS A 108 13.25 -5.18 -7.32
C CYS A 108 13.03 -4.01 -6.33
N MET A 109 11.81 -3.51 -6.19
CA MET A 109 11.54 -2.42 -5.26
C MET A 109 11.53 -2.99 -3.84
N SER A 110 12.51 -2.53 -3.04
CA SER A 110 12.58 -2.74 -1.59
C SER A 110 11.17 -2.72 -0.99
N THR A 111 10.86 -3.81 -0.29
CA THR A 111 9.56 -4.19 0.32
C THR A 111 9.15 -3.30 1.49
N SER A 112 9.46 -2.00 1.44
CA SER A 112 8.98 -1.01 2.41
C SER A 112 7.48 -0.80 2.21
N ARG A 113 6.69 -1.67 2.86
CA ARG A 113 5.25 -1.81 2.67
C ARG A 113 4.52 -0.49 2.84
N ILE A 114 4.93 0.36 3.78
CA ILE A 114 4.38 1.71 3.93
C ILE A 114 5.48 2.66 4.36
N TRP A 115 5.42 3.91 3.88
CA TRP A 115 6.32 4.98 4.31
C TRP A 115 5.71 5.80 5.44
N ASP A 116 6.53 6.22 6.40
CA ASP A 116 6.15 7.27 7.35
C ASP A 116 6.16 8.66 6.69
N GLY A 117 5.64 9.67 7.39
CA GLY A 117 5.55 11.03 6.87
C GLY A 117 6.92 11.66 6.55
N LYS A 118 8.00 11.26 7.25
CA LYS A 118 9.37 11.70 6.95
C LYS A 118 9.84 11.12 5.61
N THR A 119 9.59 9.84 5.38
CA THR A 119 10.01 9.10 4.20
C THR A 119 9.22 9.54 2.97
N VAL A 120 7.90 9.76 3.10
CA VAL A 120 7.10 10.38 2.03
C VAL A 120 7.72 11.73 1.65
N LYS A 121 7.91 12.63 2.62
CA LYS A 121 8.44 13.97 2.35
C LYS A 121 9.80 13.93 1.64
N ARG A 122 10.72 13.08 2.13
CA ARG A 122 12.07 12.94 1.57
C ARG A 122 12.04 12.46 0.12
N ASN A 123 11.23 11.44 -0.16
CA ASN A 123 11.23 10.78 -1.47
C ASN A 123 10.39 11.54 -2.52
N THR A 124 9.41 12.33 -2.08
CA THR A 124 8.55 13.12 -2.99
C THR A 124 9.01 14.58 -3.15
N GLN A 125 10.16 14.94 -2.58
CA GLN A 125 10.72 16.27 -2.71
C GLN A 125 11.09 16.56 -4.17
N GLY A 126 10.75 17.74 -4.69
CA GLY A 126 11.08 18.14 -6.07
C GLY A 126 10.09 17.70 -7.16
N ASN A 127 8.78 17.67 -6.85
CA ASN A 127 7.66 17.32 -7.74
C ASN A 127 7.46 15.83 -8.06
N SER A 128 8.17 14.94 -7.38
CA SER A 128 7.90 13.51 -7.48
C SER A 128 6.52 13.16 -6.91
N ALA A 129 5.78 12.30 -7.63
CA ALA A 129 4.51 11.75 -7.16
C ALA A 129 4.75 10.51 -6.29
N LEU A 130 3.85 10.25 -5.34
CA LEU A 130 3.80 8.99 -4.59
C LEU A 130 3.01 7.97 -5.39
N TYR A 131 3.56 6.77 -5.53
CA TYR A 131 2.89 5.63 -6.14
C TYR A 131 2.63 4.57 -5.07
N ILE A 132 1.42 4.03 -5.10
CA ILE A 132 0.97 2.93 -4.26
C ILE A 132 0.81 1.72 -5.15
N LEU A 133 1.50 0.64 -4.85
CA LEU A 133 1.55 -0.53 -5.69
C LEU A 133 0.84 -1.67 -5.00
N GLU A 134 -0.18 -2.22 -5.65
CA GLU A 134 -0.79 -3.45 -5.19
C GLU A 134 0.25 -4.59 -5.25
N ASP A 135 0.39 -5.36 -4.18
CA ASP A 135 1.25 -6.54 -4.19
C ASP A 135 0.62 -7.64 -5.07
N GLU A 136 1.46 -8.47 -5.67
CA GLU A 136 0.94 -9.72 -6.23
C GLU A 136 0.53 -10.62 -5.06
N VAL A 137 -0.70 -11.13 -5.09
CA VAL A 137 -1.13 -12.16 -4.16
C VAL A 137 -0.34 -13.42 -4.53
N THR A 138 0.82 -13.61 -3.90
CA THR A 138 1.48 -14.90 -3.92
C THR A 138 0.55 -15.82 -3.15
N GLN A 139 -0.17 -16.69 -3.86
CA GLN A 139 -0.69 -17.88 -3.20
C GLN A 139 0.54 -18.58 -2.62
N LYS A 140 0.73 -18.48 -1.30
CA LYS A 140 1.66 -19.34 -0.60
C LYS A 140 1.09 -20.74 -0.77
N ASN A 141 1.50 -21.42 -1.84
CA ASN A 141 1.41 -22.86 -1.86
C ASN A 141 2.39 -23.30 -0.76
N ASP A 142 1.85 -23.71 0.38
CA ASP A 142 2.56 -24.50 1.37
C ASP A 142 2.86 -25.88 0.76
N SER A 143 3.69 -25.91 -0.29
CA SER A 143 4.26 -27.14 -0.84
C SER A 143 5.51 -27.50 -0.02
N SER A 144 5.27 -27.88 1.23
CA SER A 144 6.22 -28.54 2.14
C SER A 144 5.71 -29.94 2.49
N ALA A 145 5.24 -30.69 1.50
CA ALA A 145 4.99 -32.12 1.61
C ALA A 145 5.31 -32.75 0.26
N TYR A 146 5.93 -33.93 0.28
CA TYR A 146 6.52 -34.68 -0.84
C TYR A 146 7.99 -34.40 -1.16
N LEU A 147 8.84 -34.83 -0.24
CA LEU A 147 9.98 -35.67 -0.61
C LEU A 147 10.19 -36.71 0.50
N ASP A 148 9.39 -37.76 0.45
CA ASP A 148 9.72 -39.04 1.08
C ASP A 148 9.41 -40.13 0.06
N GLN A 149 10.43 -40.50 -0.73
CA GLN A 149 10.39 -41.68 -1.58
C GLN A 149 11.04 -42.83 -0.80
N PRO A 150 10.33 -43.92 -0.48
CA PRO A 150 11.00 -45.11 0.00
C PRO A 150 11.83 -45.72 -1.14
N LYS A 151 13.13 -45.90 -0.87
CA LYS A 151 14.03 -46.74 -1.69
C LYS A 151 13.46 -48.15 -1.75
N SER A 152 13.00 -48.59 -2.93
CA SER A 152 12.77 -50.01 -3.19
C SER A 152 14.08 -50.68 -3.58
N GLU A 153 14.52 -51.54 -2.68
CA GLU A 153 15.66 -52.45 -2.75
C GLU A 153 15.50 -53.44 -3.92
N PHE A 154 16.39 -53.38 -4.91
CA PHE A 154 16.50 -54.40 -5.95
C PHE A 154 17.07 -55.67 -5.32
N ARG A 155 16.26 -56.73 -5.23
CA ARG A 155 16.74 -58.09 -4.95
C ARG A 155 17.03 -58.81 -6.26
N HIS A 156 18.22 -59.36 -6.32
CA HIS A 156 18.67 -60.32 -7.33
C HIS A 156 17.83 -61.61 -7.25
N ASP A 157 17.44 -62.15 -8.40
CA ASP A 157 17.45 -63.61 -8.63
C ASP A 157 17.60 -63.87 -10.13
N GLU A 158 18.64 -64.63 -10.47
CA GLU A 158 18.94 -65.18 -11.80
C GLU A 158 17.88 -66.24 -12.22
N PRO A 159 17.82 -66.54 -13.52
CA PRO A 159 18.03 -67.94 -13.91
C PRO A 159 19.13 -68.15 -14.96
#